data_AF-A0A183CKW4-F1
#
_entry.id   AF-A0A183CKW4-F1
#
_cell.length_a   1.000
_cell.length_b   1.000
_cell.length_c   1.000
_cell.angle_alpha   90.00
_cell.angle_beta   90.00
_cell.angle_gamma   90.00
#
_symmetry.space_group_name_H-M   'P 1'
#
loop_
_entity.id
_entity.type
_entity.pdbx_description
1 polymer ?
#
loop_
_entity_poly.entity_id
_entity_poly.type
_entity_poly.pdbx_seq_one_letter_code
_entity_poly.pdbx_strand_id
1 'polypeptide(L)'
;RIYNPGNGHLPIELNDPDDMANTHDELGTFHEGHTSNVIPLDRIIVTDQDMSLKHKLELLTRELDNARDAQAITDFDVLHMENKKQGRDKYNTLRQIRSGNTKRRIDQFENM
;
A
#
# COMPACT_ATOMS: atom_id res chain seq x y z
N ARG A 1 -33.78 29.35 -3.94
CA ARG A 1 -32.74 28.63 -3.17
C ARG A 1 -32.34 27.43 -4.00
N ILE A 2 -31.14 27.46 -4.56
CA ILE A 2 -30.63 26.53 -5.57
C ILE A 2 -29.86 25.45 -4.81
N TYR A 3 -30.28 24.19 -4.93
CA TYR A 3 -29.59 23.04 -4.33
C TYR A 3 -28.43 22.64 -5.23
N ASN A 4 -27.22 22.59 -4.66
CA ASN A 4 -25.99 22.17 -5.30
C ASN A 4 -25.73 20.69 -4.94
N PRO A 5 -25.67 19.74 -5.90
CA PRO A 5 -25.35 18.35 -5.61
C PRO A 5 -23.85 18.13 -5.82
N GLY A 6 -23.09 18.01 -4.74
CA GLY A 6 -21.63 17.87 -4.86
C GLY A 6 -20.94 17.41 -3.60
N ASN A 7 -21.50 16.44 -2.87
CA ASN A 7 -20.77 15.67 -1.85
C ASN A 7 -21.03 14.19 -2.11
N GLY A 8 -20.10 13.53 -2.83
CA GLY A 8 -20.12 12.10 -3.09
C GLY A 8 -19.67 11.27 -1.89
N HIS A 9 -20.37 11.40 -0.77
CA HIS A 9 -20.31 10.41 0.31
C HIS A 9 -21.62 9.63 0.26
N LEU A 10 -21.54 8.37 -0.18
CA LEU A 10 -22.69 7.46 -0.21
C LEU A 10 -23.22 7.29 1.23
N PRO A 11 -24.55 7.27 1.45
CA PRO A 11 -25.11 7.03 2.76
C PRO A 11 -24.82 5.59 3.19
N ILE A 12 -24.35 5.44 4.42
CA ILE A 12 -24.27 4.15 5.12
C ILE A 12 -25.72 3.73 5.40
N GLU A 13 -26.25 2.82 4.59
CA GLU A 13 -27.55 2.19 4.79
C GLU A 13 -27.32 0.70 5.08
N LEU A 14 -27.92 0.27 6.20
CA LEU A 14 -28.17 -1.11 6.67
C LEU A 14 -27.01 -1.83 7.39
N ASN A 15 -27.10 -1.77 8.71
CA ASN A 15 -26.40 -2.60 9.66
C ASN A 15 -27.17 -3.95 9.74
N ASP A 16 -26.77 -4.95 8.96
CA ASP A 16 -27.31 -6.31 9.06
C ASP A 16 -26.67 -7.03 10.27
N PRO A 17 -27.47 -7.49 11.26
CA PRO A 17 -26.94 -8.02 12.52
C PRO A 17 -26.38 -9.46 12.44
N ASP A 18 -26.32 -10.08 11.26
CA ASP A 18 -25.87 -11.47 11.07
C ASP A 18 -24.43 -11.61 10.54
N ASP A 19 -23.70 -10.52 10.27
CA ASP A 19 -22.33 -10.60 9.75
C ASP A 19 -21.24 -10.64 10.85
N MET A 20 -21.56 -11.31 11.97
CA MET A 20 -20.60 -11.64 13.03
C MET A 20 -20.12 -13.09 12.89
N ALA A 21 -19.75 -13.48 11.67
CA ALA A 21 -18.88 -14.64 11.46
C ALA A 21 -17.44 -14.25 11.82
N ASN A 22 -17.23 -14.04 13.13
CA ASN A 22 -15.92 -13.96 13.73
C ASN A 22 -15.26 -15.33 13.50
N THR A 23 -14.50 -15.47 12.41
CA THR A 23 -13.73 -16.67 12.09
C THR A 23 -12.64 -16.83 13.14
N HIS A 24 -13.01 -17.47 14.24
CA HIS A 24 -12.13 -18.09 15.21
C HIS A 24 -11.40 -19.22 14.48
N ASP A 25 -10.36 -18.87 13.72
CA ASP A 25 -9.50 -19.86 13.08
C ASP A 25 -8.57 -20.42 14.17
N GLU A 26 -8.87 -21.66 14.54
CA GLU A 26 -8.20 -22.38 15.61
C GLU A 26 -6.72 -22.57 15.27
N LEU A 27 -5.88 -22.11 16.20
CA LEU A 27 -4.46 -22.41 16.25
C LEU A 27 -4.27 -23.94 16.36
N GLY A 28 -3.97 -24.60 15.24
CA GLY A 28 -3.36 -25.93 15.27
C GLY A 28 -3.90 -26.92 14.26
N THR A 29 -3.33 -26.95 13.06
CA THR A 29 -3.07 -28.23 12.39
C THR A 29 -1.75 -28.12 11.64
N PHE A 30 -0.81 -28.95 12.07
CA PHE A 30 0.49 -29.19 11.46
C PHE A 30 0.35 -29.41 9.96
N HIS A 31 0.75 -28.43 9.15
CA HIS A 31 1.04 -28.64 7.74
C HIS A 31 2.55 -28.60 7.53
N GLU A 32 3.17 -29.76 7.80
CA GLU A 32 4.52 -30.10 7.38
C GLU A 32 4.51 -30.22 5.85
N GLY A 33 4.63 -29.08 5.19
CA GLY A 33 4.52 -28.95 3.75
C GLY A 33 5.09 -27.63 3.30
N HIS A 34 6.42 -27.51 3.38
CA HIS A 34 7.28 -26.64 2.56
C HIS A 34 6.55 -25.54 1.76
N THR A 35 6.01 -24.53 2.45
CA THR A 35 5.76 -23.25 1.80
C THR A 35 7.05 -22.47 1.97
N SER A 36 7.92 -22.53 0.97
CA SER A 36 8.88 -21.47 0.73
C SER A 36 8.10 -20.18 0.44
N ASN A 37 7.44 -19.61 1.46
CA ASN A 37 6.73 -18.33 1.44
C ASN A 37 7.74 -17.17 1.46
N VAL A 38 8.84 -17.35 0.75
CA VAL A 38 9.71 -16.25 0.34
C VAL A 38 8.96 -15.58 -0.79
N ILE A 39 8.26 -14.48 -0.50
CA ILE A 39 7.92 -13.49 -1.52
C ILE A 39 9.13 -13.38 -2.45
N PRO A 40 9.02 -13.66 -3.76
CA PRO A 40 10.17 -13.70 -4.63
C PRO A 40 10.91 -12.38 -4.46
N LEU A 41 12.13 -12.46 -3.93
CA LEU A 41 12.98 -11.28 -3.71
C LEU A 41 13.22 -10.56 -5.04
N ASP A 42 12.99 -11.23 -6.16
CA ASP A 42 13.17 -10.72 -7.52
C ASP A 42 11.93 -9.98 -8.07
N ARG A 43 10.84 -9.82 -7.30
CA ARG A 43 9.69 -9.03 -7.76
C ARG A 43 10.11 -7.58 -8.02
N ILE A 44 9.71 -7.08 -9.18
CA ILE A 44 9.85 -5.69 -9.61
C ILE A 44 8.47 -5.10 -9.90
N ILE A 45 8.36 -3.78 -9.90
CA ILE A 45 7.08 -3.11 -10.15
C ILE A 45 6.78 -3.16 -11.65
N VAL A 46 5.51 -3.35 -12.01
CA VAL A 46 5.04 -3.38 -13.40
C VAL A 46 5.42 -2.11 -14.16
N THR A 47 5.45 -0.96 -13.49
CA THR A 47 5.90 0.32 -14.07
C THR A 47 7.36 0.32 -14.50
N ASP A 48 8.21 -0.52 -13.91
CA ASP A 48 9.60 -0.65 -14.33
C ASP A 48 9.76 -1.66 -15.49
N GLN A 49 8.80 -2.57 -15.64
CA GLN A 49 8.76 -3.53 -16.75
C GLN A 49 8.13 -2.94 -18.00
N ASP A 50 7.08 -2.14 -17.85
CA ASP A 50 6.30 -1.55 -18.94
C ASP A 50 6.61 -0.05 -19.09
N MET A 51 7.47 0.26 -20.06
CA MET A 51 7.83 1.63 -20.42
C MET A 51 6.63 2.46 -20.89
N SER A 52 5.62 1.84 -21.52
CA SER A 52 4.40 2.53 -21.94
C SER A 52 3.59 2.97 -20.73
N LEU A 53 3.42 2.06 -19.75
CA LEU A 53 2.75 2.36 -18.49
C LEU A 53 3.48 3.48 -17.73
N LYS A 54 4.81 3.38 -17.63
CA LYS A 54 5.62 4.44 -17.00
C LYS A 54 5.39 5.80 -17.65
N HIS A 55 5.45 5.86 -18.97
CA HIS A 55 5.25 7.09 -19.70
C HIS A 55 3.84 7.66 -19.49
N LYS A 56 2.80 6.82 -19.53
CA LYS A 56 1.42 7.24 -19.25
C LYS A 56 1.27 7.82 -17.84
N LEU A 57 1.89 7.21 -16.83
CA LEU A 57 1.86 7.73 -15.46
C LEU A 57 2.59 9.08 -15.33
N GLU A 58 3.73 9.24 -16.01
CA GLU A 58 4.45 10.52 -16.04
C GLU A 58 3.63 11.63 -16.71
N LEU A 59 2.93 11.32 -17.81
CA LEU A 59 2.04 12.26 -18.48
C LEU A 59 0.87 12.67 -17.57
N LEU A 60 0.16 11.70 -17.00
CA LEU A 60 -0.95 11.97 -16.08
C LEU A 60 -0.50 12.78 -14.86
N THR A 61 0.71 12.51 -14.34
CA THR A 61 1.27 13.30 -13.23
C THR A 61 1.41 14.77 -13.63
N ARG A 62 2.00 15.05 -14.80
CA ARG A 62 2.16 16.43 -15.31
C ARG A 62 0.83 17.13 -15.57
N GLU A 63 -0.16 16.41 -16.09
CA GLU A 63 -1.49 16.98 -16.35
C GLU A 63 -2.21 17.36 -15.05
N LEU A 64 -2.14 16.49 -14.04
CA LEU A 64 -2.78 16.70 -12.74
C LEU A 64 -2.07 17.71 -11.85
N ASP A 65 -0.75 17.91 -12.01
CA ASP A 65 0.03 18.87 -11.22
C ASP A 65 -0.53 20.30 -11.30
N ASN A 66 -1.09 20.70 -12.45
CA ASN A 66 -1.69 22.03 -12.63
C ASN A 66 -3.03 22.20 -11.90
N ALA A 67 -3.74 21.09 -11.65
CA ALA A 67 -5.05 21.07 -11.01
C ALA A 67 -4.96 20.72 -9.51
N ARG A 68 -3.75 20.49 -9.00
CA ARG A 68 -3.53 20.06 -7.62
C ARG A 68 -3.77 21.20 -6.63
N ASP A 69 -4.71 21.02 -5.72
CA ASP A 69 -4.94 21.92 -4.60
C ASP A 69 -3.90 21.69 -3.49
N ALA A 70 -3.13 22.71 -3.16
CA ALA A 70 -2.10 22.66 -2.12
C ALA A 70 -2.69 22.52 -0.70
N GLN A 71 -3.92 22.97 -0.47
CA GLN A 71 -4.58 22.87 0.85
C GLN A 71 -5.17 21.48 1.11
N ALA A 72 -5.32 20.65 0.07
CA ALA A 72 -5.87 19.31 0.16
C ALA A 72 -4.79 18.20 0.19
N ILE A 73 -3.53 18.56 0.43
CA ILE A 73 -2.44 17.58 0.53
C ILE A 73 -2.53 16.84 1.86
N THR A 74 -2.57 15.52 1.80
CA THR A 74 -2.57 14.65 2.98
C THR A 74 -1.17 14.24 3.40
N ASP A 75 -1.01 13.77 4.64
CA ASP A 75 0.27 13.22 5.12
C ASP A 75 0.75 12.03 4.26
N PHE A 76 -0.18 11.23 3.72
CA PHE A 76 0.15 10.13 2.83
C PHE A 76 0.72 10.59 1.49
N ASP A 77 0.25 11.73 0.97
CA ASP A 77 0.80 12.33 -0.25
C ASP A 77 2.24 12.78 -0.04
N VAL A 78 2.51 13.44 1.10
CA VAL A 78 3.85 13.86 1.48
C VAL A 78 4.78 12.65 1.61
N LEU A 79 4.33 11.60 2.31
CA LEU A 79 5.08 10.36 2.45
C LEU A 79 5.35 9.68 1.10
N HIS A 80 4.36 9.64 0.21
CA HIS A 80 4.49 9.08 -1.12
C HIS A 80 5.52 9.86 -1.96
N MET A 81 5.46 11.19 -1.92
CA MET A 81 6.42 12.06 -2.61
C MET A 81 7.85 11.84 -2.12
N GLU A 82 8.06 11.73 -0.81
CA GLU A 82 9.39 11.46 -0.25
C GLU A 82 9.89 10.06 -0.62
N ASN A 83 9.02 9.04 -0.58
CA ASN A 83 9.36 7.70 -1.04
C ASN A 83 9.78 7.70 -2.52
N LYS A 84 9.04 8.38 -3.40
CA LYS A 84 9.42 8.51 -4.82
C LYS A 84 10.74 9.25 -4.99
N LYS A 85 10.96 10.34 -4.26
CA LYS A 85 12.20 11.14 -4.31
C LYS A 85 13.42 10.32 -3.91
N GLN A 86 13.27 9.41 -2.94
CA GLN A 86 14.32 8.50 -2.51
C GLN A 86 14.45 7.25 -3.41
N GLY A 87 13.63 7.12 -4.45
CA GLY A 87 13.60 5.93 -5.31
C GLY A 87 13.10 4.67 -4.59
N ARG A 88 12.37 4.83 -3.48
CA ARG A 88 11.78 3.72 -2.74
C ARG A 88 10.55 3.21 -3.45
N ASP A 89 10.50 1.89 -3.57
CA ASP A 89 9.40 1.18 -4.17
C ASP A 89 8.93 0.07 -3.22
N LYS A 90 7.76 -0.53 -3.49
CA LYS A 90 7.17 -1.56 -2.61
C LYS A 90 8.11 -2.75 -2.40
N TYR A 91 8.71 -3.28 -3.46
CA TYR A 91 9.53 -4.48 -3.40
C TYR A 91 10.96 -4.18 -2.93
N ASN A 92 11.53 -3.04 -3.32
CA ASN A 92 12.81 -2.54 -2.80
C ASN A 92 12.74 -2.36 -1.27
N THR A 93 11.68 -1.73 -0.76
CA THR A 93 11.50 -1.53 0.67
C THR A 93 11.32 -2.86 1.41
N LEU A 94 10.51 -3.78 0.86
CA LEU A 94 10.34 -5.12 1.44
C LEU A 94 11.65 -5.90 1.52
N ARG A 95 12.50 -5.85 0.47
CA ARG A 95 13.83 -6.47 0.49
C ARG A 95 14.70 -5.86 1.60
N GLN A 96 14.70 -4.54 1.72
CA GLN A 96 15.53 -3.82 2.68
C GLN A 96 15.17 -4.16 4.14
N ILE A 97 13.89 -4.05 4.51
CA ILE A 97 13.45 -4.29 5.91
C ILE A 97 13.54 -5.77 6.30
N ARG A 98 13.51 -6.67 5.31
CA ARG A 98 13.66 -8.11 5.54
C ARG A 98 15.10 -8.57 5.54
N SER A 99 16.06 -7.69 5.23
CA SER A 99 17.48 -8.04 5.23
C SER A 99 17.94 -8.45 6.64
N GLY A 100 18.89 -9.38 6.71
CA GLY A 100 19.44 -9.90 7.96
C GLY A 100 18.64 -11.06 8.56
N ASN A 101 19.18 -11.61 9.65
CA ASN A 101 18.55 -12.72 10.34
C ASN A 101 17.38 -12.25 11.21
N THR A 102 16.55 -13.21 11.66
CA THR A 102 15.38 -12.94 12.50
C THR A 102 15.74 -12.19 13.79
N LYS A 103 16.83 -12.58 14.47
CA LYS A 103 17.28 -11.92 15.70
C LYS A 103 17.54 -10.42 15.49
N ARG A 104 18.28 -10.06 14.44
CA ARG A 104 18.59 -8.65 14.15
C ARG A 104 17.32 -7.81 13.91
N ARG A 105 16.34 -8.37 13.21
CA ARG A 105 15.07 -7.67 12.94
C ARG A 105 14.23 -7.50 14.20
N ILE A 106 14.23 -8.49 15.09
CA ILE A 106 13.60 -8.39 16.41
C ILE A 106 14.33 -7.34 17.26
N ASP A 107 15.66 -7.43 17.35
CA ASP A 107 16.46 -6.48 18.13
C ASP A 107 16.25 -5.03 17.63
N GLN A 108 16.11 -4.80 16.31
CA GLN A 108 15.76 -3.48 15.77
C GLN A 108 14.36 -3.03 16.19
N PHE A 109 13.38 -3.94 16.18
CA PHE A 109 12.00 -3.65 16.54
C PHE A 109 11.85 -3.27 18.01
N GLU A 110 12.50 -3.99 18.93
CA GLU A 110 12.46 -3.69 20.36
C GLU A 110 13.15 -2.36 20.72
N ASN A 111 13.92 -1.78 19.79
CA ASN A 111 14.64 -0.51 19.96
C ASN A 111 14.02 0.67 19.18
N MET A 112 12.84 0.49 18.56
CA MET A 112 12.09 1.57 17.88
C MET A 112 11.22 2.35 18.86
#